data_AF-A0A8J4XYJ4-F1
#
_entry.id   AF-A0A8J4XYJ4-F1
#
_cell.length_a   1.000
_cell.length_b   1.000
_cell.length_c   1.000
_cell.angle_alpha   90.00
_cell.angle_beta   90.00
_cell.angle_gamma   90.00
#
_symmetry.space_group_name_H-M   'P 1'
#
loop_
_entity.id
_entity.type
_entity.pdbx_description
1 polymer ?
#
loop_
_entity_poly.entity_id
_entity_poly.type
_entity_poly.pdbx_seq_one_letter_code
_entity_poly.pdbx_strand_id
1 'polypeptide(L)'
;MGRSLHGLARGDPGGVVSRRLCSILCSSQTLVPSEKSEKGFTFIEQLGEGVASRLFTLLERYHSATEAVAYPLPQGYNSFLAYLAHRCLPHSVFMQYVRRGVLQLNVDVLREIVYDLDDTPQNVEKKLEIISSVPLVRSLRTLQFWQHPMSLILRSRLHAGSILAGEGPGHPRTPTQSARINAQHLETMKGTVKAL
;
A
#
# COMPACT_ATOMS: atom_id res chain seq x y z
N MET A 1 -5.85 17.07 -30.93
CA MET A 1 -6.47 17.91 -29.88
C MET A 1 -6.34 17.15 -28.57
N GLY A 2 -5.26 17.27 -27.79
CA GLY A 2 -4.76 18.50 -27.19
C GLY A 2 -5.43 18.69 -25.82
N ARG A 3 -4.92 18.02 -24.78
CA ARG A 3 -5.11 18.47 -23.39
C ARG A 3 -3.79 18.37 -22.64
N SER A 4 -3.17 19.55 -22.60
CA SER A 4 -2.14 19.94 -21.66
C SER A 4 -2.69 19.86 -20.23
N LEU A 5 -1.97 19.21 -19.34
CA LEU A 5 -2.07 19.44 -17.89
C LEU A 5 -0.67 19.82 -17.39
N HIS A 6 -0.35 21.09 -17.65
CA HIS A 6 0.64 21.86 -16.92
C HIS A 6 0.12 22.07 -15.50
N GLY A 7 0.90 21.70 -14.48
CA GLY A 7 0.73 22.20 -13.12
C GLY A 7 0.52 21.13 -12.04
N LEU A 8 1.61 20.59 -11.50
CA LEU A 8 1.92 20.69 -10.07
C LEU A 8 3.38 20.31 -9.81
N ALA A 9 4.29 21.18 -10.26
CA ALA A 9 5.63 21.24 -9.72
C ALA A 9 5.56 21.92 -8.34
N ARG A 10 5.19 21.17 -7.30
CA ARG A 10 5.57 21.50 -5.92
C ARG A 10 6.70 20.56 -5.53
N GLY A 11 7.90 21.11 -5.48
CA GLY A 11 9.11 20.43 -5.06
C GLY A 11 8.99 20.04 -3.59
N ASP A 12 8.73 18.76 -3.36
CA ASP A 12 8.93 18.14 -2.06
C ASP A 12 10.35 17.50 -2.08
N PRO A 13 11.33 18.05 -1.34
CA PRO A 13 12.73 17.63 -1.44
C PRO A 13 12.95 16.18 -0.99
N GLY A 14 12.05 15.63 -0.17
CA GLY A 14 12.15 14.25 0.34
C GLY A 14 11.91 13.17 -0.72
N GLY A 15 11.02 13.41 -1.68
CA GLY A 15 10.77 12.44 -2.75
C GLY A 15 11.93 12.35 -3.77
N VAL A 16 12.77 13.38 -3.88
CA VAL A 16 13.88 13.41 -4.85
C VAL A 16 15.00 12.42 -4.47
N VAL A 17 15.16 12.15 -3.17
CA VAL A 17 16.21 11.27 -2.64
C VAL A 17 15.88 9.79 -2.86
N SER A 18 14.62 9.36 -2.64
CA SER A 18 14.20 7.99 -2.96
C SER A 18 14.36 7.68 -4.45
N ARG A 19 14.02 8.67 -5.28
CA ARG A 19 14.17 8.63 -6.75
C ARG A 19 15.62 8.52 -7.19
N ARG A 20 16.54 9.27 -6.57
CA ARG A 20 17.98 9.17 -6.87
C ARG A 20 18.58 7.84 -6.43
N LEU A 21 18.19 7.31 -5.27
CA LEU A 21 18.65 5.98 -4.86
C LEU A 21 18.13 4.88 -5.78
N CYS A 22 16.85 4.91 -6.16
CA CYS A 22 16.32 3.96 -7.14
C CYS A 22 17.03 4.10 -8.50
N SER A 23 17.28 5.32 -8.98
CA SER A 23 18.02 5.56 -10.21
C SER A 23 19.47 5.08 -10.14
N ILE A 24 20.18 5.31 -9.02
CA ILE A 24 21.56 4.83 -8.81
C ILE A 24 21.59 3.30 -8.74
N LEU A 25 20.64 2.67 -8.02
CA LEU A 25 20.55 1.22 -7.92
C LEU A 25 20.20 0.58 -9.27
N CYS A 26 19.29 1.17 -10.04
CA CYS A 26 18.96 0.71 -11.40
C CYS A 26 20.16 0.88 -12.36
N SER A 27 20.82 2.04 -12.35
CA SER A 27 22.03 2.28 -13.14
C SER A 27 23.16 1.30 -12.80
N SER A 28 23.30 0.91 -11.52
CA SER A 28 24.33 -0.04 -11.08
C SER A 28 24.10 -1.49 -11.53
N GLN A 29 22.87 -1.84 -11.94
CA GLN A 29 22.49 -3.18 -12.39
C GLN A 29 22.29 -3.28 -13.92
N THR A 30 22.93 -2.41 -14.72
CA THR A 30 22.78 -2.31 -16.19
C THR A 30 21.36 -1.98 -16.68
N LEU A 31 20.51 -1.42 -15.82
CA LEU A 31 19.23 -0.85 -16.24
C LEU A 31 19.48 0.60 -16.58
N VAL A 32 19.72 0.88 -17.87
CA VAL A 32 19.77 2.27 -18.36
C VAL A 32 18.39 2.88 -18.06
N PRO A 33 18.28 3.87 -17.15
CA PRO A 33 17.07 4.65 -17.05
C PRO A 33 17.06 5.50 -18.33
N SER A 34 16.38 5.01 -19.36
CA SER A 34 16.15 5.80 -20.58
C SER A 34 15.61 7.16 -20.13
N GLU A 35 16.10 8.26 -20.70
CA GLU A 35 15.81 9.64 -20.26
C GLU A 35 14.29 10.00 -20.24
N LYS A 36 13.44 9.08 -20.71
CA LYS A 36 11.97 9.11 -20.68
C LYS A 36 11.34 8.18 -19.63
N SER A 37 12.10 7.68 -18.66
CA SER A 37 11.61 6.71 -17.69
C SER A 37 10.51 7.31 -16.82
N GLU A 38 9.31 6.75 -16.94
CA GLU A 38 8.13 7.22 -16.23
C GLU A 38 8.30 7.09 -14.71
N LYS A 39 7.65 7.97 -13.96
CA LYS A 39 7.91 8.21 -12.53
C LYS A 39 6.94 7.38 -11.68
N GLY A 40 7.45 6.68 -10.66
CA GLY A 40 6.61 6.09 -9.61
C GLY A 40 6.26 4.62 -9.85
N PHE A 41 5.00 4.22 -9.63
CA PHE A 41 4.56 2.83 -9.81
C PHE A 41 4.60 2.38 -11.28
N THR A 42 4.39 3.30 -12.23
CA THR A 42 4.52 3.04 -13.67
C THR A 42 5.95 2.63 -14.07
N PHE A 43 6.96 3.09 -13.34
CA PHE A 43 8.32 2.59 -13.51
C PHE A 43 8.36 1.09 -13.22
N ILE A 44 7.79 0.68 -12.08
CA ILE A 44 7.75 -0.71 -11.64
C ILE A 44 7.04 -1.58 -12.68
N GLU A 45 5.93 -1.11 -13.24
CA GLU A 45 5.16 -1.79 -14.28
C GLU A 45 5.99 -2.15 -15.51
N GLN A 46 6.90 -1.26 -15.91
CA GLN A 46 7.77 -1.40 -17.10
C GLN A 46 8.97 -2.33 -16.89
N LEU A 47 9.28 -2.75 -15.65
CA LEU A 47 10.38 -3.70 -15.43
C LEU A 47 9.98 -5.12 -15.82
N GLY A 48 10.88 -5.80 -16.53
CA GLY A 48 10.79 -7.24 -16.74
C GLY A 48 10.89 -8.00 -15.41
N GLU A 49 10.18 -9.13 -15.30
CA GLU A 49 10.03 -9.92 -14.06
C GLU A 49 11.38 -10.28 -13.41
N GLY A 50 12.35 -10.76 -14.19
CA GLY A 50 13.68 -11.11 -13.67
C GLY A 50 14.45 -9.91 -13.11
N VAL A 51 14.19 -8.71 -13.63
CA VAL A 51 14.81 -7.47 -13.14
C VAL A 51 14.11 -7.00 -11.87
N ALA A 52 12.78 -7.02 -11.83
CA ALA A 52 11.99 -6.62 -10.68
C ALA A 52 12.37 -7.46 -9.44
N SER A 53 12.54 -8.77 -9.60
CA SER A 53 12.97 -9.67 -8.52
C SER A 53 14.38 -9.38 -7.99
N ARG A 54 15.33 -9.03 -8.88
CA ARG A 54 16.69 -8.62 -8.47
C ARG A 54 16.68 -7.28 -7.75
N LEU A 55 15.88 -6.33 -8.24
CA LEU A 55 15.69 -5.04 -7.61
C LEU A 55 15.05 -5.19 -6.21
N PHE A 56 14.05 -6.06 -6.08
CA PHE A 56 13.43 -6.38 -4.79
C PHE A 56 14.46 -6.92 -3.80
N THR A 57 15.24 -7.92 -4.21
CA THR A 57 16.30 -8.52 -3.34
C THR A 57 17.33 -7.48 -2.90
N LEU A 58 17.72 -6.57 -3.78
CA LEU A 58 18.65 -5.49 -3.46
C LEU A 58 18.05 -4.51 -2.45
N LEU A 59 16.80 -4.09 -2.68
CA LEU A 59 16.11 -3.15 -1.81
C LEU A 59 15.80 -3.77 -0.44
N GLU A 60 15.49 -5.06 -0.37
CA GLU A 60 15.30 -5.77 0.89
C GLU A 60 16.58 -5.77 1.74
N ARG A 61 17.75 -6.02 1.12
CA ARG A 61 19.04 -5.93 1.81
C ARG A 61 19.34 -4.50 2.25
N TYR A 62 19.04 -3.52 1.41
CA TYR A 62 19.17 -2.10 1.76
C TYR A 62 18.28 -1.75 2.96
N HIS A 63 17.02 -2.19 2.96
CA HIS A 63 16.08 -1.97 4.06
C HIS A 63 16.61 -2.56 5.37
N SER A 64 17.09 -3.81 5.32
CA SER A 64 17.67 -4.50 6.47
C SER A 64 18.90 -3.78 7.01
N ALA A 65 19.77 -3.28 6.12
CA ALA A 65 20.93 -2.49 6.51
C ALA A 65 20.52 -1.17 7.16
N THR A 66 19.55 -0.45 6.58
CA THR A 66 19.06 0.83 7.12
C THR A 66 18.40 0.68 8.47
N GLU A 67 17.64 -0.40 8.70
CA GLU A 67 17.06 -0.72 10.00
C GLU A 67 18.15 -1.00 11.05
N ALA A 68 19.18 -1.76 10.67
CA ALA A 68 20.30 -2.10 11.59
C ALA A 68 21.09 -0.88 12.05
N VAL A 69 21.27 0.14 11.18
CA VAL A 69 21.99 1.37 11.52
C VAL A 69 21.07 2.53 11.92
N ALA A 70 19.76 2.29 12.07
CA ALA A 70 18.73 3.29 12.35
C ALA A 70 18.77 4.50 11.39
N TYR A 71 19.12 4.26 10.12
CA TYR A 71 19.24 5.31 9.11
C TYR A 71 17.86 5.70 8.56
N PRO A 72 17.53 7.00 8.47
CA PRO A 72 16.21 7.43 8.01
C PRO A 72 15.98 7.06 6.55
N LEU A 73 14.86 6.40 6.28
CA LEU A 73 14.46 6.03 4.93
C LEU A 73 13.96 7.25 4.14
N PRO A 74 14.29 7.34 2.84
CA PRO A 74 13.77 8.37 1.96
C PRO A 74 12.23 8.36 1.86
N GLN A 75 11.63 9.54 1.66
CA GLN A 75 10.18 9.65 1.48
C GLN A 75 9.70 8.83 0.26
N GLY A 76 8.65 8.05 0.47
CA GLY A 76 8.06 7.20 -0.57
C GLY A 76 8.78 5.86 -0.79
N TYR A 77 9.92 5.61 -0.14
CA TYR A 77 10.63 4.34 -0.23
C TYR A 77 9.76 3.14 0.16
N ASN A 78 9.08 3.21 1.32
CA ASN A 78 8.22 2.13 1.80
C ASN A 78 7.07 1.84 0.82
N SER A 79 6.51 2.89 0.21
CA SER A 79 5.44 2.74 -0.78
C SER A 79 5.93 2.02 -2.03
N PHE A 80 7.11 2.40 -2.52
CA PHE A 80 7.75 1.78 -3.68
C PHE A 80 8.10 0.30 -3.41
N LEU A 81 8.73 0.01 -2.28
CA LEU A 81 9.09 -1.35 -1.89
C LEU A 81 7.87 -2.25 -1.78
N ALA A 82 6.77 -1.76 -1.18
CA ALA A 82 5.54 -2.52 -1.03
C ALA A 82 4.87 -2.85 -2.37
N TYR A 83 4.81 -1.89 -3.31
CA TYR A 83 4.25 -2.15 -4.64
C TYR A 83 5.16 -3.09 -5.46
N LEU A 84 6.48 -2.93 -5.38
CA LEU A 84 7.43 -3.85 -6.00
C LEU A 84 7.29 -5.27 -5.45
N ALA A 85 7.15 -5.41 -4.13
CA ALA A 85 6.96 -6.69 -3.48
C ALA A 85 5.66 -7.39 -3.93
N HIS A 86 4.57 -6.64 -4.13
CA HIS A 86 3.31 -7.18 -4.63
C HIS A 86 3.45 -7.84 -6.00
N ARG A 87 4.24 -7.24 -6.91
CA ARG A 87 4.47 -7.79 -8.25
C ARG A 87 5.49 -8.93 -8.27
N CYS A 88 6.48 -8.93 -7.38
CA CYS A 88 7.58 -9.90 -7.41
C CYS A 88 7.29 -11.17 -6.59
N LEU A 89 6.41 -11.10 -5.60
CA LEU A 89 6.19 -12.19 -4.65
C LEU A 89 4.81 -12.82 -4.82
N PRO A 90 4.66 -14.13 -4.57
CA PRO A 90 3.36 -14.73 -4.46
C PRO A 90 2.59 -14.14 -3.26
N HIS A 91 1.27 -14.02 -3.41
CA HIS A 91 0.37 -13.37 -2.43
C HIS A 91 0.58 -13.86 -0.99
N SER A 92 0.76 -15.17 -0.80
CA SER A 92 0.97 -15.77 0.53
C SER A 92 2.24 -15.26 1.22
N VAL A 93 3.34 -15.11 0.46
CA VAL A 93 4.61 -14.57 0.96
C VAL A 93 4.49 -13.08 1.21
N PHE A 94 3.89 -12.34 0.27
CA PHE A 94 3.62 -10.91 0.44
C PHE A 94 2.85 -10.61 1.75
N MET A 95 1.78 -11.36 2.03
CA MET A 95 1.01 -11.20 3.26
C MET A 95 1.81 -11.51 4.53
N GLN A 96 2.81 -12.40 4.47
CA GLN A 96 3.71 -12.62 5.61
C GLN A 96 4.57 -11.39 5.90
N TYR A 97 5.10 -10.72 4.87
CA TYR A 97 5.87 -9.49 5.03
C TYR A 97 5.03 -8.35 5.60
N VAL A 98 3.78 -8.22 5.15
CA VAL A 98 2.83 -7.23 5.66
C VAL A 98 2.52 -7.49 7.14
N ARG A 99 2.21 -8.74 7.50
CA ARG A 99 1.91 -9.12 8.90
C ARG A 99 3.11 -8.95 9.83
N ARG A 100 4.34 -9.12 9.34
CA ARG A 100 5.58 -8.88 10.10
C ARG A 100 5.93 -7.39 10.23
N GLY A 101 5.21 -6.50 9.53
CA GLY A 101 5.44 -5.06 9.58
C GLY A 101 6.62 -4.56 8.74
N VAL A 102 7.26 -5.43 7.96
CA VAL A 102 8.36 -5.06 7.05
C VAL A 102 7.84 -4.21 5.89
N LEU A 103 6.70 -4.61 5.31
CA LEU A 103 6.05 -3.85 4.25
C LEU A 103 4.97 -2.95 4.82
N GLN A 104 5.22 -1.64 4.80
CA GLN A 104 4.24 -0.65 5.24
C GLN A 104 3.28 -0.27 4.10
N LEU A 105 2.05 -0.75 4.21
CA LEU A 105 0.99 -0.45 3.24
C LEU A 105 0.37 0.93 3.48
N ASN A 106 0.79 1.90 2.67
CA ASN A 106 0.20 3.23 2.61
C ASN A 106 -1.07 3.24 1.75
N VAL A 107 -1.93 4.24 1.96
CA VAL A 107 -3.24 4.35 1.27
C VAL A 107 -3.07 4.40 -0.25
N ASP A 108 -2.04 5.09 -0.74
CA ASP A 108 -1.79 5.20 -2.18
C ASP A 108 -1.38 3.87 -2.80
N VAL A 109 -0.56 3.08 -2.10
CA VAL A 109 -0.15 1.73 -2.55
C VAL A 109 -1.31 0.76 -2.49
N LEU A 110 -2.10 0.80 -1.41
CA LEU A 110 -3.30 -0.01 -1.26
C LEU A 110 -4.29 0.26 -2.39
N ARG A 111 -4.46 1.53 -2.77
CA ARG A 111 -5.28 1.93 -3.90
C ARG A 111 -4.77 1.28 -5.18
N GLU A 112 -3.47 1.39 -5.45
CA GLU A 112 -2.86 0.82 -6.66
C GLU A 112 -3.04 -0.70 -6.72
N ILE A 113 -2.74 -1.42 -5.64
CA ILE A 113 -2.90 -2.88 -5.55
C ILE A 113 -4.36 -3.30 -5.75
N VAL A 114 -5.31 -2.55 -5.18
CA VAL A 114 -6.75 -2.86 -5.30
C VAL A 114 -7.27 -2.61 -6.72
N TYR A 115 -6.69 -1.65 -7.47
CA TYR A 115 -7.01 -1.42 -8.87
C TYR A 115 -6.33 -2.42 -9.81
N ASP A 116 -5.12 -2.88 -9.48
CA ASP A 116 -4.36 -3.85 -10.28
C ASP A 116 -5.03 -5.24 -10.28
N LEU A 117 -5.69 -5.60 -9.17
CA LEU A 117 -6.46 -6.84 -9.06
C LEU A 117 -7.88 -6.69 -9.65
N ASP A 118 -8.32 -7.64 -10.47
CA ASP A 118 -9.72 -7.69 -10.93
C ASP A 118 -10.71 -8.02 -9.79
N ASP A 119 -12.01 -7.79 -10.00
CA ASP A 119 -13.09 -8.12 -9.05
C ASP A 119 -13.61 -9.57 -9.19
N THR A 120 -12.74 -10.53 -9.53
CA THR A 120 -13.08 -11.96 -9.45
C THR A 120 -13.22 -12.40 -7.98
N PRO A 121 -14.06 -13.39 -7.63
CA PRO A 121 -14.31 -13.73 -6.22
C PRO A 121 -13.02 -14.10 -5.46
N GLN A 122 -12.05 -14.75 -6.13
CA GLN A 122 -10.74 -15.07 -5.53
C GLN A 122 -9.89 -13.82 -5.29
N ASN A 123 -9.94 -12.84 -6.19
CA ASN A 123 -9.19 -11.59 -6.03
C ASN A 123 -9.88 -10.64 -5.04
N VAL A 124 -11.21 -10.67 -4.95
CA VAL A 124 -11.99 -9.97 -3.91
C VAL A 124 -11.56 -10.45 -2.52
N GLU A 125 -11.39 -11.76 -2.33
CA GLU A 125 -10.88 -12.31 -1.07
C GLU A 125 -9.46 -11.80 -0.76
N LYS A 126 -8.54 -11.83 -1.73
CA LYS A 126 -7.18 -11.28 -1.57
C LYS A 126 -7.19 -9.79 -1.24
N LYS A 127 -8.02 -8.99 -1.91
CA LYS A 127 -8.20 -7.55 -1.62
C LYS A 127 -8.66 -7.35 -0.18
N LEU A 128 -9.66 -8.11 0.26
CA LEU A 128 -10.16 -8.05 1.63
C LEU A 128 -9.11 -8.48 2.66
N GLU A 129 -8.34 -9.52 2.37
CA GLU A 129 -7.23 -9.97 3.23
C GLU A 129 -6.20 -8.84 3.41
N ILE A 130 -5.78 -8.21 2.30
CA ILE A 130 -4.85 -7.08 2.32
C ILE A 130 -5.44 -5.91 3.11
N ILE A 131 -6.68 -5.51 2.84
CA ILE A 131 -7.34 -4.38 3.52
C ILE A 131 -7.48 -4.65 5.03
N SER A 132 -7.74 -5.91 5.43
CA SER A 132 -7.89 -6.31 6.83
C SER A 132 -6.58 -6.33 7.61
N SER A 133 -5.45 -6.48 6.92
CA SER A 133 -4.11 -6.51 7.54
C SER A 133 -3.59 -5.13 7.94
N VAL A 134 -4.25 -4.07 7.49
CA VAL A 134 -3.84 -2.67 7.70
C VAL A 134 -4.71 -2.04 8.80
N PRO A 135 -4.20 -1.03 9.55
CA PRO A 135 -5.02 -0.30 10.51
C PRO A 135 -6.29 0.31 9.92
N LEU A 136 -7.38 0.27 10.69
CA LEU A 136 -8.73 0.61 10.28
C LEU A 136 -8.84 1.93 9.50
N VAL A 137 -8.14 2.98 9.95
CA VAL A 137 -8.21 4.31 9.31
C VAL A 137 -7.72 4.25 7.85
N ARG A 138 -6.68 3.47 7.59
CA ARG A 138 -6.16 3.26 6.22
C ARG A 138 -7.10 2.34 5.45
N SER A 139 -7.59 1.27 6.06
CA SER A 139 -8.55 0.34 5.45
C SER A 139 -9.83 1.05 4.99
N LEU A 140 -10.41 1.92 5.83
CA LEU A 140 -11.60 2.71 5.50
C LEU A 140 -11.38 3.66 4.32
N ARG A 141 -10.20 4.30 4.26
CA ARG A 141 -9.84 5.15 3.12
C ARG A 141 -9.77 4.32 1.84
N THR A 142 -9.13 3.16 1.88
CA THR A 142 -9.06 2.24 0.72
C THR A 142 -10.46 1.76 0.30
N LEU A 143 -11.31 1.37 1.25
CA LEU A 143 -12.70 0.96 1.00
C LEU A 143 -13.56 2.07 0.39
N GLN A 144 -13.20 3.34 0.58
CA GLN A 144 -13.91 4.46 -0.05
C GLN A 144 -13.63 4.55 -1.55
N PHE A 145 -12.43 4.17 -2.01
CA PHE A 145 -12.03 4.23 -3.42
C PHE A 145 -12.50 3.00 -4.21
N TRP A 146 -12.61 1.84 -3.56
CA TRP A 146 -13.06 0.60 -4.19
C TRP A 146 -14.59 0.57 -4.32
N GLN A 147 -15.11 0.71 -5.55
CA GLN A 147 -16.54 0.77 -5.86
C GLN A 147 -17.16 -0.65 -5.99
N HIS A 148 -17.14 -1.42 -4.91
CA HIS A 148 -17.67 -2.79 -4.87
C HIS A 148 -18.75 -2.93 -3.78
N PRO A 149 -19.83 -3.72 -3.96
CA PRO A 149 -20.88 -3.89 -2.95
C PRO A 149 -20.34 -4.29 -1.58
N MET A 150 -19.29 -5.12 -1.52
CA MET A 150 -18.64 -5.48 -0.26
C MET A 150 -18.05 -4.28 0.49
N SER A 151 -17.49 -3.29 -0.22
CA SER A 151 -16.93 -2.11 0.43
C SER A 151 -18.05 -1.26 1.07
N LEU A 152 -19.21 -1.16 0.40
CA LEU A 152 -20.39 -0.48 0.93
C LEU A 152 -20.93 -1.21 2.16
N ILE A 153 -21.10 -2.53 2.11
CA ILE A 153 -21.58 -3.33 3.24
C ILE A 153 -20.66 -3.16 4.46
N LEU A 154 -19.35 -3.28 4.27
CA LEU A 154 -18.37 -3.14 5.35
C LEU A 154 -18.40 -1.73 5.95
N ARG A 155 -18.43 -0.69 5.12
CA ARG A 155 -18.51 0.70 5.58
C ARG A 155 -19.81 0.98 6.34
N SER A 156 -20.94 0.49 5.85
CA SER A 156 -22.24 0.63 6.51
C SER A 156 -22.26 -0.06 7.88
N ARG A 157 -21.73 -1.29 7.98
CA ARG A 157 -21.62 -2.01 9.25
C ARG A 157 -20.72 -1.29 10.25
N LEU A 158 -19.58 -0.80 9.80
CA LEU A 158 -18.67 -0.02 10.64
C LEU A 158 -19.30 1.30 11.09
N HIS A 159 -20.03 1.96 10.20
CA HIS A 159 -20.75 3.19 10.54
C HIS A 159 -21.86 2.92 11.56
N ALA A 160 -22.70 1.91 11.34
CA ALA A 160 -23.73 1.52 12.31
C ALA A 160 -23.13 1.16 13.67
N GLY A 161 -22.02 0.40 13.68
CA GLY A 161 -21.30 0.07 14.91
C GLY A 161 -20.78 1.31 15.65
N SER A 162 -20.25 2.29 14.93
CA SER A 162 -19.83 3.59 15.48
C SER A 162 -21.01 4.32 16.15
N ILE A 163 -22.16 4.40 15.48
CA ILE A 163 -23.35 5.06 16.03
C ILE A 163 -23.86 4.33 17.28
N LEU A 164 -23.92 3.00 17.24
CA LEU A 164 -24.35 2.17 18.37
C LEU A 164 -23.39 2.27 19.56
N ALA A 165 -22.10 2.51 19.31
CA ALA A 165 -21.10 2.75 20.35
C ALA A 165 -21.18 4.16 20.96
N GLY A 166 -22.10 5.01 20.50
CA GLY A 166 -22.21 6.41 20.94
C GLY A 166 -21.19 7.35 20.30
N GLU A 167 -20.40 6.89 19.32
CA GLU A 167 -19.54 7.74 18.50
C GLU A 167 -20.41 8.43 17.44
N GLY A 168 -21.03 9.55 17.83
CA GLY A 168 -21.78 10.40 16.90
C GLY A 168 -20.91 10.99 15.79
N PRO A 169 -21.51 11.48 14.68
CA PRO A 169 -20.77 12.14 13.62
C PRO A 169 -20.10 13.42 14.16
N GLY A 170 -18.77 13.39 14.34
CA GLY A 170 -17.98 14.57 14.72
C GLY A 170 -17.15 14.47 16.00
N HIS A 171 -17.15 13.35 16.74
CA HIS A 171 -16.29 13.23 17.92
C HIS A 171 -14.84 12.87 17.54
N PRO A 172 -13.82 13.65 17.94
CA PRO A 172 -12.43 13.31 17.68
C PRO A 172 -12.05 12.05 18.47
N ARG A 173 -11.59 11.03 17.75
CA ARG A 173 -11.22 9.72 18.31
C ARG A 173 -9.99 9.88 19.22
N THR A 174 -10.11 9.43 20.47
CA THR A 174 -8.96 9.39 21.39
C THR A 174 -8.01 8.22 21.03
N PRO A 175 -6.70 8.35 21.25
CA PRO A 175 -5.72 7.32 20.88
C PRO A 175 -6.02 5.94 21.48
N THR A 176 -6.52 5.91 22.72
CA THR A 176 -6.88 4.69 23.47
C THR A 176 -8.05 3.92 22.82
N GLN A 177 -8.96 4.63 22.17
CA GLN A 177 -10.13 4.08 21.49
C GLN A 177 -9.74 3.48 20.13
N SER A 178 -8.79 4.10 19.43
CA SER A 178 -8.31 3.63 18.12
C SER A 178 -7.66 2.23 18.16
N ALA A 179 -6.96 1.90 19.26
CA ALA A 179 -6.36 0.59 19.46
C ALA A 179 -7.40 -0.52 19.70
N ARG A 180 -8.45 -0.24 20.48
CA ARG A 180 -9.55 -1.18 20.74
C ARG A 180 -10.36 -1.46 19.47
N ILE A 181 -10.62 -0.43 18.68
CA ILE A 181 -11.36 -0.59 17.42
C ILE A 181 -10.51 -1.35 16.39
N ASN A 182 -9.19 -1.13 16.31
CA ASN A 182 -8.32 -1.93 15.45
C ASN A 182 -8.39 -3.44 15.79
N ALA A 183 -8.47 -3.79 17.08
CA ALA A 183 -8.67 -5.18 17.50
C ALA A 183 -10.05 -5.72 17.10
N GLN A 184 -11.13 -4.95 17.30
CA GLN A 184 -12.49 -5.34 16.90
C GLN A 184 -12.69 -5.39 15.37
N HIS A 185 -11.99 -4.54 14.63
CA HIS A 185 -11.98 -4.48 13.18
C HIS A 185 -11.37 -5.75 12.57
N LEU A 186 -10.26 -6.23 13.14
CA LEU A 186 -9.65 -7.48 12.73
C LEU A 186 -10.62 -8.66 12.92
N GLU A 187 -11.37 -8.69 14.01
CA GLU A 187 -12.34 -9.75 14.30
C GLU A 187 -13.60 -9.66 13.40
N THR A 188 -14.10 -8.45 13.14
CA THR A 188 -15.26 -8.26 12.24
C THR A 188 -14.93 -8.52 10.77
N MET A 189 -13.72 -8.16 10.31
CA MET A 189 -13.26 -8.53 8.97
C MET A 189 -12.98 -10.03 8.84
N LYS A 190 -12.32 -10.66 9.81
CA LYS A 190 -12.12 -12.13 9.83
C LYS A 190 -13.45 -12.89 9.84
N GLY A 191 -14.42 -12.43 10.63
CA GLY A 191 -15.76 -13.04 10.70
C GLY A 191 -16.56 -12.87 9.40
N THR A 192 -16.37 -11.77 8.68
CA THR A 192 -17.04 -11.54 7.39
C THR A 192 -16.39 -12.31 6.24
N VAL A 193 -15.05 -12.44 6.24
CA VAL A 193 -14.32 -13.27 5.26
C VAL A 193 -14.62 -14.76 5.45
N LYS A 194 -14.85 -15.23 6.69
CA LYS A 194 -15.26 -16.62 6.97
C LYS A 194 -16.74 -16.94 6.67
N ALA A 195 -17.58 -15.92 6.47
CA ALA A 195 -19.03 -16.07 6.26
C ALA A 195 -19.45 -15.90 4.79
N LEU A 196 -18.49 -15.61 3.91
CA LEU A 196 -18.59 -15.67 2.46
C LEU A 196 -18.03 -17.01 1.96
#